data_AF-A0A1Y4V069-F1
#
_entry.id   AF-A0A1Y4V069-F1
#
_cell.length_a   1.000
_cell.length_b   1.000
_cell.length_c   1.000
_cell.angle_alpha   90.00
_cell.angle_beta   90.00
_cell.angle_gamma   90.00
#
_symmetry.space_group_name_H-M   'P 1'
#
loop_
_entity.id
_entity.type
_entity.pdbx_description
1 polymer ?
#
loop_
_entity_poly.entity_id
_entity_poly.type
_entity_poly.pdbx_seq_one_letter_code
_entity_poly.pdbx_strand_id
1 'polypeptide(L)'
;MNLLTREILNQTIAEAIDATREKICAEDEIYQQDEKDLDELTVRFMELDLPEHDRMIINDYIACLQTVDCRYADISYMAGIEDAITFLKKMDLIKNTIE
;
A
#
# COMPACT_ATOMS: atom_id res chain seq x y z
N MET A 1 -15.47 -20.57 -11.00
CA MET A 1 -15.12 -20.22 -9.60
C MET A 1 -16.26 -19.40 -9.02
N ASN A 2 -16.85 -19.80 -7.88
CA ASN A 2 -17.99 -19.07 -7.30
C ASN A 2 -17.53 -17.80 -6.56
N LEU A 3 -18.49 -16.93 -6.19
CA LEU A 3 -18.21 -15.63 -5.55
C LEU A 3 -17.43 -15.79 -4.24
N LEU A 4 -17.86 -16.73 -3.38
CA LEU A 4 -17.26 -17.00 -2.08
C LEU A 4 -15.80 -17.49 -2.20
N THR A 5 -15.50 -18.35 -3.17
CA THR A 5 -14.12 -18.81 -3.44
C THR A 5 -13.22 -17.67 -3.91
N ARG A 6 -13.76 -16.71 -4.67
CA ARG A 6 -13.00 -15.51 -5.08
C ARG A 6 -12.72 -14.59 -3.90
N GLU A 7 -13.71 -14.37 -3.04
CA GLU A 7 -13.55 -13.53 -1.85
C GLU A 7 -12.53 -14.10 -0.87
N ILE A 8 -12.62 -15.40 -0.58
CA ILE A 8 -11.65 -16.09 0.29
C ILE A 8 -10.24 -16.03 -0.30
N LEU A 9 -10.09 -16.27 -1.61
CA LEU A 9 -8.79 -16.20 -2.29
C LEU A 9 -8.19 -14.79 -2.20
N ASN A 10 -8.99 -13.75 -2.45
CA ASN A 10 -8.55 -12.36 -2.35
C ASN A 10 -8.14 -12.00 -0.91
N GLN A 11 -8.90 -12.47 0.09
CA GLN A 11 -8.59 -12.26 1.50
C GLN A 11 -7.26 -12.92 1.89
N THR A 12 -7.05 -14.19 1.52
CA THR A 12 -5.79 -14.91 1.81
C THR A 12 -4.59 -14.26 1.13
N ILE A 13 -4.77 -13.72 -0.07
CA ILE A 13 -3.71 -12.97 -0.77
C ILE A 13 -3.42 -11.65 -0.04
N ALA A 14 -4.44 -10.89 0.36
CA ALA A 14 -4.27 -9.66 1.13
C ALA A 14 -3.48 -9.89 2.43
N GLU A 15 -3.82 -10.93 3.19
CA GLU A 15 -3.12 -11.29 4.43
C GLU A 15 -1.65 -11.66 4.18
N ALA A 16 -1.36 -12.41 3.10
CA ALA A 16 0.01 -12.76 2.75
C ALA A 16 0.85 -11.53 2.32
N ILE A 17 0.19 -10.56 1.67
CA ILE A 17 0.81 -9.29 1.29
C ILE A 17 1.16 -8.49 2.52
N ASP A 18 0.21 -8.31 3.42
CA ASP A 18 0.41 -7.53 4.64
C ASP A 18 1.57 -8.12 5.47
N ALA A 19 1.59 -9.44 5.66
CA ALA A 19 2.68 -10.11 6.38
C ALA A 19 4.06 -9.90 5.72
N THR A 20 4.12 -9.95 4.39
CA THR A 20 5.38 -9.73 3.66
C THR A 20 5.82 -8.27 3.75
N ARG A 21 4.88 -7.33 3.58
CA ARG A 21 5.15 -5.90 3.65
C ARG A 21 5.62 -5.50 5.04
N GLU A 22 4.92 -5.93 6.09
CA GLU A 22 5.30 -5.66 7.48
C GLU A 22 6.71 -6.14 7.78
N LYS A 23 7.08 -7.34 7.31
CA LYS A 23 8.44 -7.85 7.46
C LYS A 23 9.46 -6.94 6.76
N ILE A 24 9.21 -6.52 5.52
CA ILE A 24 10.13 -5.66 4.77
C ILE A 24 10.27 -4.30 5.45
N CYS A 25 9.16 -3.68 5.87
CA CYS A 25 9.16 -2.43 6.63
C CYS A 25 9.93 -2.56 7.96
N ALA A 26 9.84 -3.71 8.63
CA ALA A 26 10.59 -4.00 9.85
C ALA A 26 12.10 -4.18 9.63
N GLU A 27 12.55 -4.38 8.38
CA GLU A 27 13.96 -4.53 8.01
C GLU A 27 14.52 -3.27 7.31
N ASP A 28 13.66 -2.36 6.82
CA ASP A 28 14.06 -1.15 6.11
C ASP A 28 14.28 0.03 7.08
N GLU A 29 15.56 0.33 7.35
CA GLU A 29 15.97 1.41 8.25
C GLU A 29 15.54 2.80 7.77
N ILE A 30 15.45 3.01 6.45
CA ILE A 30 15.04 4.31 5.88
C ILE A 30 13.55 4.50 6.15
N TYR A 31 12.73 3.50 5.84
CA TYR A 31 11.30 3.52 6.14
C TYR A 31 11.03 3.77 7.63
N GLN A 32 11.75 3.08 8.52
CA GLN A 32 11.58 3.25 9.97
C GLN A 32 11.96 4.63 10.47
N GLN A 33 12.97 5.26 9.86
CA GLN A 33 13.32 6.62 10.21
C GLN A 33 12.28 7.61 9.70
N ASP A 34 11.84 7.45 8.45
CA ASP A 34 10.80 8.30 7.86
C ASP A 34 9.48 8.21 8.64
N GLU A 35 9.11 7.03 9.15
CA GLU A 35 7.93 6.84 10.01
C GLU A 35 8.05 7.63 11.32
N LYS A 36 9.21 7.60 11.98
CA LYS A 36 9.46 8.38 13.20
C LYS A 36 9.45 9.88 12.94
N ASP A 37 10.04 10.30 11.84
CA ASP A 37 10.07 11.71 11.43
C ASP A 37 8.64 12.20 11.14
N LEU A 38 7.81 11.36 10.50
CA LEU A 38 6.40 11.66 10.27
C LEU A 38 5.60 11.78 11.58
N ASP A 39 5.83 10.89 12.55
CA ASP A 39 5.21 10.97 13.88
C ASP A 39 5.56 12.28 14.60
N GLU A 40 6.85 12.67 14.59
CA GLU A 40 7.30 13.93 15.20
C GLU A 40 6.66 15.15 14.51
N LEU A 41 6.67 15.17 13.17
CA LEU A 41 6.06 16.24 12.38
C LEU A 41 4.55 16.33 12.62
N THR A 42 3.89 15.20 12.80
CA THR A 42 2.45 15.12 13.06
C THR A 42 2.11 15.76 14.41
N VAL A 43 2.89 15.49 15.46
CA VAL A 43 2.73 16.17 16.77
C VAL A 43 2.92 17.67 16.63
N ARG A 44 4.02 18.10 15.98
CA ARG A 44 4.31 19.53 15.78
C ARG A 44 3.21 20.24 14.98
N PHE A 45 2.64 19.58 13.98
CA PHE A 45 1.52 20.10 13.20
C PHE A 45 0.23 20.21 14.03
N MET A 46 -0.04 19.25 14.92
CA MET A 46 -1.18 19.33 15.85
C MET A 46 -1.05 20.50 16.83
N GLU A 47 0.16 20.82 17.27
CA GLU A 47 0.43 21.91 18.22
C GLU A 47 0.38 23.32 17.61
N LEU A 48 0.33 23.46 16.28
CA LEU A 48 0.25 24.78 15.65
C LEU A 48 -1.02 25.54 16.05
N ASP A 49 -0.89 26.83 16.35
CA ASP A 49 -2.04 27.71 16.57
C ASP A 49 -2.64 28.15 15.22
N LEU A 50 -3.30 27.21 14.54
CA LEU A 50 -3.95 27.43 13.25
C LEU A 50 -5.44 27.71 13.45
N PRO A 51 -6.01 28.68 12.71
CA PRO A 51 -7.46 28.80 12.58
C PRO A 51 -8.09 27.47 12.16
N GLU A 52 -9.24 27.13 12.73
CA GLU A 52 -9.94 25.85 12.49
C GLU A 52 -10.17 25.58 10.99
N HIS A 53 -10.58 26.61 10.26
CA HIS A 53 -10.80 26.53 8.81
C HIS A 53 -9.53 26.11 8.05
N ASP A 54 -8.39 26.72 8.38
CA ASP A 54 -7.12 26.45 7.69
C ASP A 54 -6.60 25.05 8.06
N ARG A 55 -6.76 24.66 9.33
CA ARG A 55 -6.46 23.30 9.78
C ARG A 55 -7.30 22.26 9.06
N MET A 56 -8.60 22.51 8.86
CA MET A 56 -9.50 21.61 8.12
C MET A 56 -9.04 21.43 6.68
N ILE A 57 -8.71 22.51 5.97
CA ILE A 57 -8.21 22.44 4.58
C ILE A 57 -6.93 21.60 4.50
N ILE A 58 -5.98 21.81 5.41
CA ILE A 58 -4.72 21.07 5.42
C ILE A 58 -4.96 19.59 5.72
N ASN A 59 -5.81 19.28 6.70
CA ASN A 59 -6.16 17.90 7.03
C ASN A 59 -6.84 17.18 5.86
N ASP A 60 -7.79 17.84 5.20
CA ASP A 60 -8.49 17.27 4.04
C ASP A 60 -7.52 17.02 2.88
N TYR A 61 -6.58 17.95 2.66
CA TYR A 61 -5.54 17.78 1.65
C TYR A 61 -4.62 16.59 1.98
N ILE A 62 -4.14 16.47 3.22
CA ILE A 62 -3.29 15.35 3.65
C ILE A 62 -4.04 14.03 3.53
N ALA A 63 -5.30 13.97 3.97
CA ALA A 63 -6.13 12.78 3.85
C ALA A 63 -6.30 12.38 2.37
N CYS A 64 -6.61 13.33 1.50
CA CYS A 64 -6.70 13.08 0.06
C CYS A 64 -5.37 12.55 -0.50
N LEU A 65 -4.25 13.19 -0.17
CA LEU A 65 -2.91 12.76 -0.61
C LEU A 65 -2.63 11.31 -0.19
N GLN A 66 -2.84 10.98 1.08
CA GLN A 66 -2.66 9.62 1.61
C GLN A 66 -3.57 8.61 0.90
N THR A 67 -4.84 8.95 0.65
CA THR A 67 -5.74 8.02 -0.05
C THR A 67 -5.33 7.78 -1.50
N VAL A 68 -4.83 8.79 -2.21
CA VAL A 68 -4.30 8.66 -3.57
C VAL A 68 -3.05 7.80 -3.58
N ASP A 69 -2.10 8.06 -2.68
CA ASP A 69 -0.84 7.32 -2.61
C ASP A 69 -1.06 5.86 -2.22
N CYS A 70 -1.92 5.59 -1.23
CA CYS A 70 -2.33 4.22 -0.89
C CYS A 70 -2.95 3.51 -2.10
N ARG A 71 -3.82 4.20 -2.84
CA ARG A 71 -4.43 3.60 -4.04
C ARG A 71 -3.42 3.34 -5.14
N TYR A 72 -2.44 4.21 -5.31
CA TYR A 72 -1.36 4.02 -6.27
C TYR A 72 -0.44 2.85 -5.88
N ALA A 73 -0.18 2.65 -4.58
CA ALA A 73 0.56 1.50 -4.07
C ALA A 73 -0.16 0.18 -4.37
N ASP A 74 -1.49 0.11 -4.16
CA ASP A 74 -2.30 -1.07 -4.54
C ASP A 74 -2.18 -1.38 -6.04
N ILE A 75 -2.31 -0.35 -6.87
CA ILE A 75 -2.21 -0.49 -8.34
C ILE A 75 -0.81 -0.97 -8.73
N SER A 76 0.23 -0.41 -8.14
CA SER A 76 1.63 -0.78 -8.39
C SER A 76 1.90 -2.23 -8.00
N TYR A 77 1.32 -2.69 -6.90
CA TYR A 77 1.40 -4.08 -6.48
C TYR A 77 0.72 -5.03 -7.49
N MET A 78 -0.50 -4.70 -7.92
CA MET A 78 -1.22 -5.50 -8.93
C MET A 78 -0.48 -5.54 -10.27
N ALA A 79 0.06 -4.40 -10.71
CA ALA A 79 0.89 -4.33 -11.91
C ALA A 79 2.16 -5.20 -11.77
N GLY A 80 2.82 -5.15 -10.60
CA GLY A 80 3.99 -5.98 -10.32
C GLY A 80 3.70 -7.49 -10.38
N ILE A 81 2.53 -7.94 -9.88
CA ILE A 81 2.09 -9.33 -10.05
C ILE A 81 1.91 -9.67 -11.53
N GLU A 82 1.22 -8.82 -12.28
CA GLU A 82 0.95 -9.06 -13.70
C GLU A 82 2.26 -9.15 -14.52
N ASP A 83 3.21 -8.26 -14.23
CA ASP A 83 4.55 -8.27 -14.82
C ASP A 83 5.32 -9.53 -14.46
N ALA A 84 5.29 -9.96 -13.19
CA ALA A 84 5.94 -11.19 -12.73
C ALA A 84 5.34 -12.43 -13.42
N ILE A 85 4.01 -12.52 -13.52
CA ILE A 85 3.33 -13.62 -14.24
C ILE A 85 3.74 -13.61 -15.71
N THR A 86 3.74 -12.43 -16.34
CA THR A 86 4.15 -12.27 -17.75
C THR A 86 5.58 -12.71 -17.97
N PHE A 87 6.49 -12.33 -17.07
CA PHE A 87 7.89 -12.75 -17.10
C PHE A 87 8.05 -14.27 -16.94
N LEU A 88 7.40 -14.87 -15.94
CA LEU A 88 7.45 -16.32 -15.70
C LEU A 88 6.90 -17.12 -16.89
N LYS A 89 5.83 -16.64 -17.54
CA LYS A 89 5.30 -17.24 -18.78
C LYS A 89 6.31 -17.17 -19.93
N LYS A 90 6.95 -16.02 -20.13
CA LYS A 90 7.99 -15.84 -21.16
C LYS A 90 9.19 -16.77 -20.95
N MET A 91 9.47 -17.14 -19.71
CA MET A 91 10.53 -18.08 -19.35
C MET A 91 10.09 -19.55 -19.37
N ASP A 92 8.83 -19.85 -19.72
CA ASP A 92 8.24 -21.20 -19.67
C ASP A 92 8.30 -21.85 -18.27
N LEU A 93 8.35 -21.03 -17.21
CA LEU A 93 8.38 -21.50 -15.82
C LEU A 93 6.98 -21.79 -15.27
N ILE A 94 5.95 -21.18 -15.86
CA ILE A 94 4.55 -21.45 -15.56
C ILE A 94 3.78 -21.63 -16.87
N LYS A 95 2.81 -22.55 -16.86
CA LYS A 95 1.99 -22.83 -18.05
C LYS A 95 1.16 -21.60 -18.45
N ASN A 96 0.95 -21.45 -19.75
CA ASN A 96 -0.07 -20.54 -20.28
C ASN A 96 -1.46 -21.08 -19.90
N THR A 97 -1.96 -20.73 -18.72
CA THR A 97 -3.33 -21.06 -18.34
C THR A 97 -4.27 -20.06 -19.00
N ILE A 98 -4.75 -20.40 -20.20
CA ILE A 98 -6.02 -19.91 -20.74
C ILE A 98 -6.73 -21.12 -21.38
N GLU A 99 -7.61 -21.75 -20.61
CA GLU A 99 -8.87 -22.33 -21.10
C GLU A 99 -10.01 -21.69 -20.31
#